data_AF-A0A924W6Z0-F1
#
_entry.id   AF-A0A924W6Z0-F1
#
_cell.length_a   1.000
_cell.length_b   1.000
_cell.length_c   1.000
_cell.angle_alpha   90.00
_cell.angle_beta   90.00
_cell.angle_gamma   90.00
#
_symmetry.space_group_name_H-M   'P 1'
#
loop_
_entity.id
_entity.type
_entity.pdbx_description
1 polymer ?
#
loop_
_entity_poly.entity_id
_entity_poly.type
_entity_poly.pdbx_seq_one_letter_code
_entity_poly.pdbx_strand_id
1 'polypeptide(L)'
;METLIAGAVLAAMSGLAVLAYRHPRGFNTFANYLLVCLGVAFVATNAFAVFVVVLESVATENLDSASRATVHTSLSAIQPRLIPVFAALVVSAAYILFLNALPLMGLTSLHDEAKEEEEDEEEGEGDSED
;
A
#
# COMPACT_ATOMS: atom_id res chain seq x y z
N MET A 1 -5.89 -21.16 6.09
CA MET A 1 -6.38 -19.75 6.10
C MET A 1 -5.35 -18.82 5.48
N GLU A 2 -4.07 -18.96 5.83
CA GLU A 2 -2.97 -18.11 5.32
C GLU A 2 -2.83 -18.12 3.79
N THR A 3 -3.03 -19.27 3.14
CA THR A 3 -2.99 -19.40 1.67
C THR A 3 -4.12 -18.64 0.96
N LEU A 4 -5.31 -18.59 1.53
CA LEU A 4 -6.43 -17.82 0.99
C LEU A 4 -6.19 -16.31 1.12
N ILE A 5 -5.62 -15.89 2.25
CA ILE A 5 -5.25 -14.49 2.48
C ILE A 5 -4.15 -14.07 1.51
N ALA A 6 -3.11 -14.90 1.33
CA ALA A 6 -2.04 -14.63 0.37
C ALA A 6 -2.57 -14.54 -1.06
N GLY A 7 -3.47 -15.45 -1.47
CA GLY A 7 -4.10 -15.41 -2.79
C GLY A 7 -4.94 -14.15 -3.03
N ALA A 8 -5.73 -13.72 -2.02
CA ALA A 8 -6.51 -12.49 -2.10
C ALA A 8 -5.63 -11.24 -2.19
N VAL A 9 -4.52 -11.21 -1.45
CA VAL A 9 -3.54 -10.11 -1.52
C VAL A 9 -2.91 -10.04 -2.90
N LEU A 10 -2.47 -11.17 -3.47
CA LEU A 10 -1.91 -11.21 -4.81
C LEU A 10 -2.91 -10.75 -5.87
N ALA A 11 -4.16 -11.22 -5.80
CA ALA A 11 -5.22 -10.77 -6.72
C ALA A 11 -5.47 -9.26 -6.63
N ALA A 12 -5.49 -8.70 -5.41
CA ALA A 12 -5.64 -7.27 -5.20
C ALA A 12 -4.44 -6.48 -5.77
N MET A 13 -3.21 -6.94 -5.56
CA MET A 13 -2.02 -6.31 -6.13
C MET A 13 -2.02 -6.34 -7.66
N SER A 14 -2.37 -7.48 -8.27
CA SER A 14 -2.52 -7.59 -9.73
C SER A 14 -3.60 -6.66 -10.27
N GLY A 15 -4.75 -6.56 -9.59
CA GLY A 15 -5.82 -5.63 -9.97
C GLY A 15 -5.37 -4.16 -9.93
N LEU A 16 -4.63 -3.77 -8.90
CA LEU A 16 -4.06 -2.42 -8.79
C LEU A 16 -3.05 -2.13 -9.90
N ALA A 17 -2.20 -3.10 -10.25
CA ALA A 17 -1.24 -2.96 -11.34
C ALA A 17 -1.92 -2.78 -12.71
N VAL A 18 -2.96 -3.58 -13.00
CA VAL A 18 -3.75 -3.47 -14.23
C VAL A 18 -4.47 -2.11 -14.30
N LEU A 19 -5.03 -1.65 -13.19
CA LEU A 19 -5.70 -0.34 -13.12
C LEU A 19 -4.71 0.81 -13.34
N ALA A 20 -3.52 0.72 -12.74
CA ALA A 20 -2.45 1.71 -12.92
C ALA A 20 -2.00 1.80 -14.39
N TYR A 21 -1.94 0.67 -15.08
CA TYR A 21 -1.55 0.59 -16.48
C TYR A 21 -2.65 1.10 -17.44
N ARG A 22 -3.88 0.61 -17.31
CA ARG A 22 -4.98 0.93 -18.26
C ARG A 22 -5.64 2.28 -18.02
N HIS A 23 -5.66 2.79 -16.79
CA HIS A 23 -6.39 4.00 -16.43
C HIS A 23 -5.56 4.92 -15.52
N PRO A 24 -4.44 5.51 -16.02
CA PRO A 24 -3.50 6.26 -15.19
C PRO A 24 -4.12 7.47 -14.50
N ARG A 25 -5.09 8.16 -15.13
CA ARG A 25 -5.82 9.28 -14.52
C ARG A 25 -6.70 8.84 -13.35
N GLY A 26 -7.44 7.74 -13.52
CA GLY A 26 -8.30 7.19 -12.46
C GLY A 26 -7.48 6.58 -11.32
N PHE A 27 -6.38 5.92 -11.66
CA PHE A 27 -5.44 5.39 -10.68
C PHE A 27 -4.79 6.50 -9.85
N ASN A 28 -4.42 7.64 -10.42
CA ASN A 28 -3.80 8.74 -9.67
C ASN A 28 -4.69 9.26 -8.53
N THR A 29 -5.98 9.45 -8.79
CA THR A 29 -6.95 9.86 -7.76
C THR A 29 -7.10 8.78 -6.68
N PHE A 30 -7.21 7.52 -7.09
CA PHE A 30 -7.33 6.39 -6.18
C PHE A 30 -6.07 6.17 -5.32
N ALA A 31 -4.89 6.29 -5.93
CA ALA A 31 -3.58 6.21 -5.28
C ALA A 31 -3.42 7.30 -4.22
N ASN A 32 -3.87 8.53 -4.49
CA ASN A 32 -3.87 9.59 -3.49
C ASN A 32 -4.75 9.24 -2.27
N TYR A 33 -5.96 8.72 -2.48
CA TYR A 33 -6.79 8.27 -1.35
C TYR A 33 -6.13 7.14 -0.54
N LEU A 34 -5.53 6.16 -1.23
CA LEU A 34 -4.79 5.08 -0.57
C LEU A 34 -3.58 5.60 0.22
N LEU A 35 -2.80 6.53 -0.33
CA LEU A 35 -1.65 7.13 0.35
C LEU A 35 -2.09 7.94 1.57
N VAL A 36 -3.21 8.66 1.48
CA VAL A 36 -3.79 9.36 2.64
C VAL A 36 -4.22 8.36 3.71
N CYS A 37 -4.91 7.28 3.35
CA CYS A 37 -5.27 6.21 4.30
C CYS A 37 -4.04 5.57 4.94
N LEU A 38 -2.99 5.28 4.17
CA LEU A 38 -1.72 4.76 4.69
C LEU A 38 -1.04 5.76 5.63
N GLY A 39 -1.06 7.04 5.29
CA GLY A 39 -0.55 8.11 6.15
C GLY A 39 -1.29 8.21 7.48
N VAL A 40 -2.62 8.12 7.47
CA VAL A 40 -3.44 8.07 8.70
C VAL A 40 -3.10 6.84 9.53
N ALA A 41 -3.01 5.65 8.90
CA ALA A 41 -2.63 4.42 9.59
C ALA A 41 -1.22 4.51 10.19
N PHE A 42 -0.28 5.14 9.48
CA PHE A 42 1.08 5.40 9.95
C PHE A 42 1.08 6.30 11.19
N VAL A 43 0.36 7.44 11.14
CA VAL A 43 0.25 8.36 12.28
C VAL A 43 -0.42 7.66 13.47
N ALA A 44 -1.50 6.92 13.25
CA ALA A 44 -2.19 6.17 14.31
C ALA A 44 -1.27 5.12 14.97
N THR A 45 -0.47 4.41 14.17
CA THR A 45 0.48 3.41 14.68
C THR A 45 1.59 4.08 15.51
N ASN A 46 2.11 5.22 15.06
CA ASN A 46 3.11 5.99 15.83
C ASN A 46 2.51 6.58 17.10
N ALA A 47 1.30 7.15 17.04
CA ALA A 47 0.60 7.67 18.20
C ALA A 47 0.36 6.57 19.24
N PHE A 48 -0.01 5.36 18.80
CA PHE A 48 -0.14 4.20 19.66
C PHE A 48 1.21 3.81 20.29
N ALA A 49 2.30 3.78 19.52
CA ALA A 49 3.63 3.48 20.05
C ALA A 49 4.08 4.50 21.12
N VAL A 50 3.87 5.80 20.86
CA VAL A 50 4.16 6.87 21.84
C VAL A 50 3.29 6.74 23.08
N PHE A 51 1.99 6.49 22.90
CA PHE A 51 1.05 6.27 24.00
C PHE A 51 1.51 5.13 24.90
N VAL A 52 1.95 4.01 24.32
CA VAL A 52 2.49 2.86 25.04
C VAL A 52 3.72 3.25 25.88
N VAL A 53 4.68 3.99 25.32
CA VAL A 53 5.87 4.47 26.05
C VAL A 53 5.49 5.42 27.21
N VAL A 54 4.55 6.34 27.00
CA VAL A 54 4.07 7.25 28.05
C VAL A 54 3.37 6.48 29.17
N LEU A 55 2.60 5.46 28.82
CA LEU A 55 1.92 4.61 29.79
C LEU A 55 2.94 3.84 30.64
N GLU A 56 4.04 3.38 30.05
CA GLU A 56 5.16 2.78 30.77
C GLU A 56 5.83 3.75 31.75
N SER A 57 6.11 4.99 31.32
CA SER A 57 6.74 5.99 32.19
C SER A 57 5.84 6.37 33.37
N VAL A 58 4.53 6.54 33.14
CA VAL A 58 3.56 6.86 34.22
C VAL A 58 3.36 5.67 35.16
N ALA A 59 3.28 4.45 34.62
CA ALA A 59 3.12 3.24 35.42
C ALA A 59 4.37 2.97 36.28
N THR A 60 5.57 3.23 35.76
CA THR A 60 6.82 3.05 36.51
C THR A 60 7.02 4.08 37.60
N GLU A 61 6.48 5.30 37.49
CA GLU A 61 6.52 6.28 38.59
C GLU A 61 5.53 5.95 39.72
N ASN A 62 4.35 5.40 39.40
CA ASN A 62 3.22 5.31 40.35
C ASN A 62 2.95 3.90 40.91
N LEU A 63 3.67 2.86 40.49
CA LEU A 63 3.44 1.48 40.92
C LEU A 63 4.57 0.90 41.77
N ASP A 64 4.19 0.00 42.68
CA ASP A 64 5.11 -0.86 43.45
C ASP A 64 5.94 -1.76 42.52
N SER A 65 7.14 -2.14 42.98
CA SER A 65 8.15 -2.87 42.21
C SER A 65 7.63 -4.17 41.55
N ALA A 66 6.71 -4.89 42.20
CA ALA A 66 6.08 -6.10 41.66
C ALA A 66 5.13 -5.82 40.47
N SER A 67 4.45 -4.66 40.48
CA SER A 67 3.55 -4.27 39.39
C SER A 67 4.30 -3.63 38.21
N ARG A 68 5.49 -3.03 38.44
CA ARG A 68 6.36 -2.54 37.37
C ARG A 68 6.86 -3.66 36.44
N ALA A 69 7.26 -4.79 37.02
CA ALA A 69 7.70 -5.95 36.24
C ALA A 69 6.60 -6.48 35.30
N THR A 70 5.35 -6.49 35.77
CA THR A 70 4.19 -6.97 35.00
C THR A 70 3.84 -6.05 33.82
N VAL A 71 3.93 -4.73 34.03
CA VAL A 71 3.73 -3.72 32.97
C VAL A 71 4.82 -3.83 31.90
N HIS A 72 6.10 -3.92 32.32
CA HIS A 72 7.23 -4.02 31.39
C HIS A 72 7.17 -5.31 30.55
N THR A 73 6.74 -6.43 31.14
CA THR A 73 6.57 -7.71 30.43
C THR A 73 5.43 -7.65 29.42
N SER A 74 4.33 -6.97 29.77
CA SER A 74 3.17 -6.80 28.87
C SER A 74 3.49 -5.86 27.70
N LEU A 75 4.27 -4.80 27.94
CA LEU A 75 4.68 -3.85 26.92
C LEU A 75 5.72 -4.40 25.94
N SER A 76 6.72 -5.12 26.46
CA SER A 76 7.77 -5.74 25.64
C SER A 76 7.24 -6.83 24.71
N ALA A 77 6.05 -7.39 25.00
CA ALA A 77 5.34 -8.30 24.10
C ALA A 77 4.68 -7.59 22.88
N ILE A 78 4.42 -6.28 22.97
CA ILE A 78 3.74 -5.49 21.93
C ILE A 78 4.75 -4.93 20.92
N GLN A 79 5.91 -4.47 21.38
CA GLN A 79 6.96 -3.87 20.55
C GLN A 79 7.39 -4.69 19.31
N PRO A 80 7.71 -6.00 19.42
CA PRO A 80 8.13 -6.79 18.27
C PRO A 80 7.01 -7.00 17.23
N ARG A 81 5.73 -6.81 17.61
CA ARG A 81 4.59 -6.92 16.70
C ARG A 81 4.35 -5.64 15.88
N LEU A 82 4.90 -4.50 16.29
CA LEU A 82 4.77 -3.23 15.56
C LEU A 82 5.74 -3.14 14.38
N ILE A 83 6.91 -3.78 14.47
CA ILE A 83 7.92 -3.81 13.39
C ILE A 83 7.35 -4.35 12.06
N PRO A 84 6.69 -5.53 12.01
CA PRO A 84 6.13 -6.03 10.76
C PRO A 84 4.98 -5.17 10.24
N VAL A 85 4.20 -4.53 11.12
CA VAL A 85 3.14 -3.59 10.72
C VAL A 85 3.74 -2.35 10.05
N PHE A 86 4.81 -1.80 10.63
CA PHE A 86 5.52 -0.67 10.05
C PHE A 86 6.14 -1.02 8.70
N ALA A 87 6.79 -2.18 8.60
CA ALA A 87 7.34 -2.68 7.34
C ALA A 87 6.24 -2.84 6.28
N ALA A 88 5.09 -3.41 6.64
CA ALA A 88 3.96 -3.56 5.72
C ALA A 88 3.41 -2.20 5.23
N LEU A 89 3.30 -1.19 6.10
CA LEU A 89 2.88 0.16 5.72
C LEU A 89 3.87 0.82 4.76
N VAL A 90 5.18 0.73 5.04
CA VAL A 90 6.24 1.31 4.19
C VAL A 90 6.29 0.62 2.83
N VAL A 91 6.24 -0.72 2.79
CA VAL A 91 6.25 -1.49 1.53
C VAL A 91 4.99 -1.19 0.71
N SER A 92 3.82 -1.07 1.35
CA SER A 92 2.57 -0.73 0.64
C SER A 92 2.63 0.68 0.03
N ALA A 93 3.18 1.66 0.76
CA ALA A 93 3.37 3.01 0.25
C ALA A 93 4.36 3.02 -0.92
N ALA A 94 5.49 2.32 -0.80
CA ALA A 94 6.49 2.20 -1.86
C ALA A 94 5.91 1.53 -3.11
N TYR A 95 5.07 0.50 -2.95
CA TYR A 95 4.41 -0.18 -4.05
C TYR A 95 3.45 0.75 -4.82
N ILE A 96 2.63 1.54 -4.11
CA ILE A 96 1.71 2.49 -4.74
C ILE A 96 2.47 3.61 -5.46
N LEU A 97 3.55 4.13 -4.86
CA LEU A 97 4.41 5.13 -5.50
C LEU A 97 5.10 4.58 -6.75
N PHE A 98 5.56 3.33 -6.70
CA PHE A 98 6.12 2.64 -7.86
C PHE A 98 5.08 2.51 -8.98
N LEU A 99 3.87 2.06 -8.68
CA LEU A 99 2.78 1.98 -9.66
C LEU A 99 2.45 3.34 -10.28
N ASN A 100 2.53 4.41 -9.48
CA ASN A 100 2.29 5.76 -9.98
C ASN A 100 3.44 6.31 -10.85
N ALA A 101 4.64 5.76 -10.69
CA ALA A 101 5.79 6.11 -11.51
C ALA A 101 5.85 5.35 -12.84
N LEU A 102 5.11 4.24 -13.00
CA LEU A 102 5.08 3.44 -14.23
C LEU A 102 4.77 4.26 -15.50
N PRO A 103 3.77 5.16 -15.53
CA PRO A 103 3.46 5.96 -16.71
C PRO A 103 4.54 7.00 -17.02
N LEU A 104 5.31 7.44 -16.01
CA LEU A 104 6.39 8.42 -16.16
C LEU A 104 7.68 7.79 -16.68
N MET A 105 7.86 6.47 -16.47
CA MET A 105 9.03 5.72 -16.94
C MET A 105 8.96 5.33 -18.43
N GLY A 106 7.97 5.81 -19.18
CA GLY A 106 7.88 5.63 -20.63
C GLY A 106 7.31 4.28 -21.09
N LEU A 107 6.80 3.44 -20.18
CA LEU A 107 6.08 2.21 -20.55
C LEU A 107 4.72 2.47 -21.24
N THR A 108 4.27 3.72 -21.23
CA THR A 108 3.06 4.20 -21.92
C THR A 108 3.26 4.35 -23.43
N SER A 109 4.50 4.45 -23.93
CA SER A 109 4.74 4.58 -25.39
C SER A 109 4.32 3.32 -26.16
N LEU A 110 4.42 2.15 -25.54
CA LEU A 110 3.97 0.88 -26.13
C LEU A 110 2.43 0.75 -26.19
N HIS A 111 1.70 1.52 -25.38
CA HIS A 111 0.24 1.43 -25.37
C HIS A 111 -0.42 2.41 -26.34
N ASP A 112 0.22 3.54 -26.64
CA ASP A 112 -0.20 4.41 -27.74
C ASP A 112 0.11 3.74 -29.10
N GLU A 113 1.26 3.08 -29.26
CA GLU A 113 1.59 2.31 -30.48
C GLU A 113 0.62 1.14 -30.73
N ALA A 114 0.24 0.38 -29.68
CA ALA A 114 -0.71 -0.74 -29.84
C ALA A 114 -2.16 -0.29 -30.12
N LYS A 115 -2.50 0.97 -29.83
CA LYS A 115 -3.82 1.52 -30.09
C LYS A 115 -3.93 2.11 -31.49
N GLU A 116 -2.83 2.68 -31.99
CA GLU A 116 -2.72 3.13 -33.39
C GLU A 116 -2.71 1.94 -34.35
N GLU A 117 -2.07 0.80 -34.00
CA GLU A 117 -2.11 -0.42 -34.82
C GLU A 117 -3.52 -1.06 -34.95
N GLU A 118 -4.35 -1.02 -33.90
CA GLU A 118 -5.74 -1.53 -33.96
C GLU A 118 -6.67 -0.59 -34.77
N GLU A 119 -6.45 0.73 -34.73
CA GLU A 119 -7.24 1.70 -35.52
C GLU A 119 -6.85 1.67 -37.02
N ASP A 120 -5.59 1.43 -37.36
CA ASP A 120 -5.11 1.31 -38.74
C ASP A 120 -5.55 -0.01 -39.43
N GLU A 121 -5.74 -1.12 -38.67
CA GLU A 121 -6.28 -2.38 -39.22
C GLU A 121 -7.79 -2.27 -39.52
N GLU A 122 -8.57 -1.54 -38.72
CA GLU A 122 -10.01 -1.33 -38.96
C GLU A 122 -10.28 -0.39 -40.15
N GLU A 123 -9.42 0.59 -40.42
CA GLU A 123 -9.55 1.45 -41.61
C GLU A 123 -9.07 0.77 -42.90
N GLY A 124 -8.18 -0.22 -42.82
CA GLY A 124 -7.66 -0.97 -43.97
C GLY A 124 -8.62 -2.04 -44.54
N GLU A 125 -9.54 -2.57 -43.74
CA GLU A 125 -10.54 -3.54 -44.20
C GLU A 125 -11.78 -2.91 -44.85
N GLY A 126 -11.97 -1.58 -44.70
CA GLY A 126 -13.14 -0.86 -45.21
C GLY A 126 -13.13 -0.46 -46.68
N ASP A 127 -12.02 -0.65 -47.41
CA ASP A 127 -11.80 -0.05 -48.74
C ASP A 127 -11.69 -1.09 -49.88
N SER A 128 -12.22 -2.31 -49.70
CA SER A 128 -12.13 -3.40 -50.70
C SER A 128 -13.46 -3.79 -51.38
N GLU A 129 -14.54 -3.05 -51.17
CA GLU A 129 -15.80 -3.20 -51.90
C GLU A 129 -16.19 -1.89 -52.63
N ASP A 130 -15.66 -1.69 -53.85
CA ASP A 130 -16.41 -1.30 -55.07
C ASP A 130 -15.49 -0.88 -56.25
#